data_AF-A0A348WBY6-F1
#
_entry.id   AF-A0A348WBY6-F1
#
_cell.length_a   1.000
_cell.length_b   1.000
_cell.length_c   1.000
_cell.angle_alpha   90.00
_cell.angle_beta   90.00
_cell.angle_gamma   90.00
#
_symmetry.space_group_name_H-M   'P 1'
#
loop_
_entity.id
_entity.type
_entity.pdbx_description
1 polymer ?
#
loop_
_entity_poly.entity_id
_entity_poly.type
_entity_poly.pdbx_seq_one_letter_code
_entity_poly.pdbx_strand_id
1 'polypeptide(L)'
;PLGPLVRHGDDEWGDVVRWTLNALIAAEELGITSANIGELSAAAGDNPEVNRLLGTEGNLGEMLGLDADWAVKAVQAGGNYGELFEKNIGENSPVGLARGLNAQWTDGGLLYSPPFR
;
A
#
# COMPACT_ATOMS: atom_id res chain seq x y z
N PRO A 1 3.29 5.85 16.18
CA PRO A 1 3.99 4.59 15.86
C PRO A 1 3.21 3.37 16.35
N LEU A 2 2.19 2.98 15.59
CA LEU A 2 1.44 1.74 15.78
C LEU A 2 1.59 0.96 14.48
N GLY A 3 2.16 -0.23 14.57
CA GLY A 3 2.25 -1.16 13.44
C GLY A 3 1.28 -2.31 13.62
N PRO A 4 0.91 -3.02 12.54
CA PRO A 4 0.22 -4.28 12.65
C PRO A 4 0.98 -5.26 13.56
N LEU A 5 0.26 -5.99 14.40
CA LEU A 5 0.82 -7.01 15.28
C LEU A 5 0.27 -8.37 14.90
N VAL A 6 1.16 -9.35 14.80
CA VAL A 6 0.83 -10.75 14.50
C VAL A 6 1.47 -11.68 15.55
N ARG A 7 1.02 -12.93 15.59
CA ARG A 7 1.65 -13.97 16.42
C ARG A 7 3.06 -14.27 15.93
N HIS A 8 3.94 -14.67 16.83
CA HIS A 8 5.23 -15.25 16.45
C HIS A 8 5.07 -16.67 15.88
N GLY A 9 6.01 -17.08 15.03
CA GLY A 9 6.10 -18.43 14.45
C GLY A 9 5.16 -18.68 13.27
N ASP A 10 4.62 -17.62 12.68
CA ASP A 10 3.76 -17.65 11.49
C ASP A 10 4.28 -16.62 10.49
N ASP A 11 5.40 -16.97 9.84
CA ASP A 11 6.16 -16.04 9.01
C ASP A 11 5.40 -15.67 7.72
N GLU A 12 4.67 -16.64 7.14
CA GLU A 12 3.80 -16.40 5.98
C GLU A 12 2.75 -15.34 6.28
N TRP A 13 2.05 -15.45 7.41
CA TRP A 13 1.07 -14.44 7.82
C TRP A 13 1.73 -13.09 8.15
N GLY A 14 2.89 -13.12 8.80
CA GLY A 14 3.68 -11.92 9.06
C GLY A 14 4.05 -11.18 7.78
N ASP A 15 4.43 -11.92 6.72
CA ASP A 15 4.77 -11.36 5.42
C ASP A 15 3.55 -10.75 4.73
N VAL A 16 2.41 -11.45 4.70
CA VAL A 16 1.16 -10.91 4.13
C VAL A 16 0.77 -9.59 4.79
N VAL A 17 0.78 -9.53 6.11
CA VAL A 17 0.40 -8.32 6.86
C VAL A 17 1.39 -7.17 6.61
N ARG A 18 2.69 -7.47 6.65
CA ARG A 18 3.76 -6.49 6.41
C ARG A 18 3.67 -5.91 5.00
N TRP A 19 3.51 -6.77 3.99
CA TRP A 19 3.45 -6.34 2.60
C TRP A 19 2.15 -5.65 2.25
N THR A 20 1.03 -5.98 2.90
CA THR A 20 -0.20 -5.20 2.81
C THR A 20 0.02 -3.76 3.23
N LEU A 21 0.65 -3.50 4.38
CA LEU A 21 0.95 -2.13 4.81
C LEU A 21 1.86 -1.40 3.81
N ASN A 22 2.94 -2.06 3.36
CA ASN A 22 3.87 -1.47 2.40
C ASN A 22 3.20 -1.16 1.06
N ALA A 23 2.30 -2.02 0.57
CA ALA A 23 1.55 -1.78 -0.66
C ALA A 23 0.68 -0.54 -0.58
N LEU A 24 0.01 -0.31 0.56
CA LEU A 24 -0.80 0.90 0.76
C LEU A 24 0.05 2.17 0.80
N ILE A 25 1.24 2.11 1.41
CA ILE A 25 2.19 3.23 1.48
C ILE A 25 2.80 3.52 0.10
N ALA A 26 3.25 2.48 -0.61
CA ALA A 26 3.81 2.60 -1.96
C ALA A 26 2.78 3.08 -2.98
N ALA A 27 1.52 2.62 -2.88
CA ALA A 27 0.44 3.10 -3.73
C ALA A 27 0.25 4.61 -3.58
N GLU A 28 0.30 5.14 -2.36
CA GLU A 28 0.24 6.59 -2.14
C GLU A 28 1.45 7.30 -2.77
N GLU A 29 2.67 6.82 -2.53
CA GLU A 29 3.90 7.39 -3.08
C GLU A 29 3.90 7.43 -4.62
N LEU A 30 3.31 6.41 -5.25
CA LEU A 30 3.20 6.28 -6.71
C LEU A 30 1.95 6.96 -7.30
N GLY A 31 1.12 7.62 -6.48
CA GLY A 31 -0.11 8.29 -6.94
C GLY A 31 -1.23 7.33 -7.37
N ILE A 32 -1.17 6.08 -6.93
CA ILE A 32 -2.20 5.06 -7.15
C ILE A 32 -3.26 5.23 -6.07
N THR A 33 -4.52 5.37 -6.48
CA THR A 33 -5.68 5.63 -5.61
C THR A 33 -6.77 4.61 -5.86
N SER A 34 -7.73 4.52 -4.95
CA SER A 34 -8.95 3.71 -5.18
C SER A 34 -9.68 4.07 -6.48
N ALA A 35 -9.55 5.31 -6.96
CA ALA A 35 -10.24 5.81 -8.15
C ALA A 35 -9.55 5.44 -9.48
N ASN A 36 -8.23 5.34 -9.52
CA ASN A 36 -7.48 5.07 -10.76
C ASN A 36 -6.93 3.64 -10.86
N ILE A 37 -6.90 2.88 -9.76
CA ILE A 37 -6.21 1.60 -9.73
C ILE A 37 -6.78 0.58 -10.72
N GLY A 38 -8.10 0.56 -10.94
CA GLY A 38 -8.71 -0.37 -11.89
C GLY A 38 -8.27 -0.14 -13.33
N GLU A 39 -8.01 1.11 -13.72
CA GLU A 39 -7.46 1.45 -15.03
C GLU A 39 -5.98 1.08 -15.11
N LEU A 40 -5.20 1.46 -14.09
CA LEU A 40 -3.76 1.20 -14.05
C LEU A 40 -3.42 -0.31 -14.02
N SER A 41 -4.28 -1.14 -13.41
CA SER A 41 -4.07 -2.59 -13.34
C SER A 41 -4.49 -3.34 -14.61
N ALA A 42 -5.11 -2.67 -15.59
CA ALA A 42 -5.63 -3.34 -16.78
C ALA A 42 -4.53 -3.86 -17.72
N ALA A 43 -3.36 -3.22 -17.73
CA ALA A 43 -2.19 -3.62 -18.49
C ALA A 43 -0.91 -3.03 -17.87
N ALA A 44 0.24 -3.64 -18.14
CA ALA A 44 1.52 -3.07 -17.75
C ALA A 44 1.76 -1.72 -18.46
N GLY A 45 2.19 -0.72 -17.69
CA GLY A 45 2.60 0.60 -18.17
C GLY A 45 4.12 0.76 -18.24
N ASP A 46 4.58 2.01 -18.31
CA ASP A 46 6.00 2.34 -18.49
C ASP A 46 6.83 2.30 -17.20
N ASN A 47 6.18 2.29 -16.02
CA ASN A 47 6.86 2.27 -14.73
C ASN A 47 6.92 0.84 -14.16
N PRO A 48 8.11 0.19 -14.12
CA PRO A 48 8.22 -1.19 -13.65
C PRO A 48 7.86 -1.37 -12.17
N GLU A 49 8.06 -0.35 -11.34
CA GLU A 49 7.69 -0.41 -9.92
C GLU A 49 6.16 -0.47 -9.75
N VAL A 50 5.44 0.35 -10.53
CA VAL A 50 3.98 0.31 -10.60
C VAL A 50 3.52 -1.05 -11.11
N ASN A 51 4.15 -1.56 -12.17
CA ASN A 51 3.75 -2.85 -12.75
C ASN A 51 3.91 -4.02 -11.76
N ARG A 52 4.99 -4.03 -10.96
CA ARG A 52 5.22 -5.05 -9.93
C ARG A 52 4.24 -4.93 -8.76
N LEU A 53 3.97 -3.69 -8.32
CA LEU A 53 2.98 -3.45 -7.28
C LEU A 53 1.59 -3.91 -7.73
N LEU A 54 1.19 -3.63 -8.98
CA LEU A 54 -0.13 -3.97 -9.52
C LEU A 54 -0.25 -5.43 -9.98
N GLY A 55 0.84 -6.20 -9.97
CA GLY A 55 0.84 -7.59 -10.41
C GLY A 55 0.75 -7.78 -11.93
N THR A 56 0.97 -6.72 -12.71
CA THR A 56 1.04 -6.80 -14.19
C THR A 56 2.43 -7.23 -14.67
N GLU A 57 3.42 -7.26 -13.78
CA GLU A 57 4.79 -7.79 -13.99
C GLU A 57 5.25 -8.53 -12.73
N GLY A 58 6.02 -9.61 -12.89
CA GLY A 58 6.63 -10.34 -11.79
C GLY A 58 5.72 -11.38 -11.13
N ASN A 59 6.16 -11.93 -10.00
CA ASN A 59 5.48 -13.03 -9.29
C ASN A 59 5.38 -12.80 -7.76
N LEU A 60 5.37 -11.54 -7.32
CA LEU A 60 5.33 -11.19 -5.89
C LEU A 60 4.11 -11.78 -5.16
N GLY A 61 2.95 -11.85 -5.82
CA GLY A 61 1.76 -12.50 -5.23
C GLY A 61 2.00 -13.98 -4.90
N GLU A 62 2.59 -14.74 -5.83
CA GLU A 62 2.91 -16.16 -5.63
C GLU A 62 3.88 -16.36 -4.47
N MET A 63 4.88 -15.49 -4.33
CA MET A 63 5.84 -15.52 -3.23
C MET A 63 5.18 -15.29 -1.85
N LEU A 64 4.02 -14.63 -1.83
CA LEU A 64 3.20 -14.41 -0.64
C LEU A 64 2.08 -15.45 -0.48
N GLY A 65 1.94 -16.41 -1.40
CA GLY A 65 0.83 -17.35 -1.42
C GLY A 65 -0.52 -16.71 -1.78
N LEU A 66 -0.50 -15.58 -2.49
CA LEU A 66 -1.67 -14.80 -2.90
C LEU A 66 -1.77 -14.74 -4.43
N ASP A 67 -2.92 -14.26 -4.91
CA ASP A 67 -3.10 -13.93 -6.33
C ASP A 67 -2.18 -12.77 -6.74
N ALA A 68 -1.81 -12.69 -8.02
CA ALA A 68 -0.91 -11.64 -8.52
C ALA A 68 -1.43 -10.22 -8.25
N ASP A 69 -2.75 -10.02 -8.23
CA ASP A 69 -3.44 -8.76 -8.02
C ASP A 69 -3.74 -8.44 -6.53
N TRP A 70 -3.07 -9.10 -5.58
CA TRP A 70 -3.35 -8.95 -4.14
C TRP A 70 -3.27 -7.49 -3.64
N ALA A 71 -2.29 -6.71 -4.12
CA ALA A 71 -2.14 -5.32 -3.75
C ALA A 71 -3.22 -4.44 -4.39
N VAL A 72 -3.67 -4.80 -5.61
CA VAL A 72 -4.82 -4.17 -6.26
C VAL A 72 -6.06 -4.35 -5.40
N LYS A 73 -6.33 -5.58 -4.95
CA LYS A 73 -7.44 -5.90 -4.05
C LYS A 73 -7.35 -5.14 -2.73
N ALA A 74 -6.15 -4.99 -2.15
CA ALA A 74 -5.94 -4.25 -0.90
C ALA A 74 -6.28 -2.76 -1.05
N VAL A 75 -5.79 -2.10 -2.10
CA VAL A 75 -6.08 -0.68 -2.36
C VAL A 75 -7.55 -0.48 -2.77
N GLN A 76 -8.15 -1.40 -3.53
CA GLN A 76 -9.59 -1.33 -3.85
C GLN A 76 -10.49 -1.44 -2.62
N ALA A 77 -10.06 -2.18 -1.59
CA ALA A 77 -10.85 -2.37 -0.38
C ALA A 77 -10.97 -1.11 0.48
N GLY A 78 -9.98 -0.21 0.47
CA GLY A 78 -9.95 0.92 1.40
C GLY A 78 -9.27 2.21 0.91
N GLY A 79 -8.66 2.20 -0.27
CA GLY A 79 -7.75 3.22 -0.74
C GLY A 79 -6.31 2.97 -0.30
N ASN A 80 -5.39 3.80 -0.81
CA ASN A 80 -4.00 3.84 -0.38
C ASN A 80 -3.88 4.38 1.06
N TYR A 81 -2.67 4.46 1.60
CA TYR A 81 -2.44 4.91 2.98
C TYR A 81 -2.97 6.33 3.24
N GLY A 82 -2.75 7.26 2.31
CA GLY A 82 -3.23 8.64 2.42
C GLY A 82 -4.76 8.73 2.43
N GLU A 83 -5.44 7.99 1.56
CA GLU A 83 -6.91 7.91 1.51
C GLU A 83 -7.48 7.35 2.83
N LEU A 84 -6.87 6.29 3.35
CA LEU A 84 -7.24 5.69 4.64
C LEU A 84 -7.02 6.66 5.79
N PHE A 85 -5.88 7.35 5.83
CA PHE A 85 -5.58 8.34 6.85
C PHE A 85 -6.63 9.46 6.82
N GLU A 86 -6.85 10.04 5.64
CA GLU A 86 -7.72 11.20 5.48
C GLU A 86 -9.17 10.90 5.86
N LYS A 87 -9.68 9.75 5.43
CA LYS A 87 -11.05 9.30 5.71
C LYS A 87 -11.31 9.09 7.21
N ASN A 88 -10.32 8.58 7.95
CA ASN A 88 -10.55 8.10 9.31
C ASN A 88 -10.11 9.09 10.39
N ILE A 89 -8.95 9.74 10.19
CA ILE A 89 -8.32 10.58 11.22
C ILE A 89 -7.73 11.89 10.68
N GLY A 90 -7.75 12.11 9.37
CA GLY A 90 -7.17 13.30 8.73
C GLY A 90 -7.91 14.60 9.02
N GLU A 91 -7.50 15.66 8.34
CA GLU A 91 -7.97 17.02 8.60
C GLU A 91 -9.46 17.19 8.33
N ASN A 92 -10.01 16.44 7.37
CA ASN A 92 -11.44 16.45 7.05
C ASN A 92 -12.26 15.46 7.89
N SER A 93 -11.62 14.72 8.81
CA SER A 93 -12.32 13.83 9.76
C SER A 93 -12.67 14.57 11.06
N PRO A 94 -13.59 14.03 11.89
CA PRO A 94 -13.85 14.57 13.23
C PRO A 94 -12.63 14.60 14.16
N VAL A 95 -11.57 13.82 13.86
CA VAL A 95 -10.33 13.80 14.65
C VAL A 95 -9.40 14.96 14.26
N GLY A 96 -9.40 15.35 12.98
CA GLY A 96 -8.72 16.55 12.49
C GLY A 96 -7.19 16.52 12.58
N LEU A 97 -6.54 15.37 12.37
CA LEU A 97 -5.08 15.29 12.47
C LEU A 97 -4.40 15.67 11.15
N ALA A 98 -3.40 16.53 11.26
CA ALA A 98 -2.39 16.67 10.21
C ALA A 98 -1.52 15.40 10.12
N ARG A 99 -0.96 15.13 8.94
CA ARG A 99 -0.15 13.93 8.67
C ARG A 99 1.05 13.77 9.62
N GLY A 100 1.80 14.86 9.84
CA GLY A 100 2.98 14.88 10.71
C GLY A 100 3.95 13.75 10.37
N LEU A 101 4.34 12.96 11.38
CA LEU A 101 5.24 11.81 11.18
C LEU A 101 4.67 10.71 10.27
N ASN A 102 3.35 10.68 10.05
CA ASN A 102 2.70 9.75 9.13
C ASN A 102 2.60 10.30 7.70
N ALA A 103 3.27 11.40 7.37
CA ALA A 103 3.47 11.82 5.99
C ALA A 103 4.43 10.85 5.26
N GLN A 104 4.41 10.90 3.93
CA GLN A 104 5.41 10.23 3.10
C GLN A 104 6.81 10.77 3.43
N TRP A 105 7.82 9.92 3.28
CA TRP A 105 9.21 10.30 3.53
C TRP A 105 9.67 11.47 2.64
N THR A 106 9.15 11.56 1.40
CA THR A 106 9.39 12.67 0.48
C THR A 106 8.78 13.99 0.94
N ASP A 107 7.76 13.92 1.81
CA ASP A 107 7.02 15.06 2.34
C ASP A 107 7.43 15.39 3.80
N GLY A 108 8.59 14.89 4.24
CA GLY A 108 9.15 15.14 5.58
C GLY A 108 8.59 14.26 6.69
N GLY A 109 7.83 13.21 6.35
CA GLY A 109 7.37 12.19 7.30
C GLY A 109 8.32 11.00 7.43
N LEU A 110 7.81 9.90 8.02
CA LEU A 110 8.58 8.69 8.30
C LEU A 110 8.07 7.45 7.56
N LEU A 111 7.00 7.57 6.77
CA LEU A 111 6.48 6.43 6.02
C LEU A 111 7.30 6.22 4.77
N TYR A 112 7.90 5.03 4.68
CA TYR A 112 8.75 4.61 3.60
C TYR A 112 8.47 3.13 3.32
N SER A 113 8.06 2.82 2.09
CA SER A 113 7.91 1.44 1.66
C SER A 113 9.25 0.90 1.14
N PRO A 114 9.64 -0.34 1.49
CA PRO A 114 10.63 -1.06 0.70
C PRO A 114 10.19 -1.19 -0.77
N PRO A 115 11.14 -1.26 -1.71
CA PRO A 115 10.81 -1.41 -3.12
C PRO A 115 10.22 -2.80 -3.42
N PHE A 116 9.30 -2.86 -4.37
CA PHE A 116 8.65 -4.07 -4.88
C PHE A 116 9.53 -4.68 -5.96
N ARG A 117 10.35 -5.66 -5.59
CA ARG A 117 11.36 -6.29 -6.45
C ARG A 117 11.49 -7.78 -6.22
#